data_AF-A0A975B8S3-F1
#
_entry.id   AF-A0A975B8S3-F1
#
_cell.length_a   1.000
_cell.length_b   1.000
_cell.length_c   1.000
_cell.angle_alpha   90.00
_cell.angle_beta   90.00
_cell.angle_gamma   90.00
#
_symmetry.space_group_name_H-M   'P 1'
#
loop_
_entity.id
_entity.type
_entity.pdbx_description
1 polymer ?
#
loop_
_entity_poly.entity_id
_entity_poly.type
_entity_poly.pdbx_seq_one_letter_code
_entity_poly.pdbx_strand_id
1 'polypeptide(L)'
;MIYHTDQKKLALLFRIPPFSVDNVVLSTSEVIDWGLSMLEIPYLWSQTNGEGIKVAVLDTGIAFQHTDFRGAIIDSVDFTDSPAGASDLNGHGTHVAGIIAARKDSRGVVGVAPLSSLLIAKVLGDDGYGRESWVADGIRWAVQKGAHIISMSMGAPGYSRMIHDAIREAVAVNVFVICAAGNNGSRIGAVDCPGRFPETIAVGSIDRRQEISSFSSIGMQVDIVAPGDRILSTYPPNTFSTISGTSMATPFVSGVAALMLAKHRDFGGETPIRNSIDLRNHLRKTAVDLGHLGKDPVFGFGLINPVSMVGDVDSNGDGGQTSNTRVQIEPNLGLPDNPNRGMIHAQRVEKRGKVDHLSVWFSIEHPNISDLQVILISPDDRQIVLFDRTEDGKDLDFVHNSFDNPHLAAFKNADINGDWKLKITDFVPGNRGILKKWGLDIAFTP
;
A
#
# COMPACT_ATOMS: atom_id res chain seq x y z
N MET A 1 12.59 26.78 -35.27
CA MET A 1 11.90 27.24 -34.05
C MET A 1 10.57 26.53 -33.76
N ILE A 2 10.18 25.49 -34.53
CA ILE A 2 8.85 24.83 -34.40
C ILE A 2 8.87 23.61 -33.45
N TYR A 3 10.02 22.97 -33.22
CA TYR A 3 10.13 21.77 -32.36
C TYR A 3 10.10 22.03 -30.84
N HIS A 4 10.36 23.27 -30.38
CA HIS A 4 10.42 23.58 -28.94
C HIS A 4 9.03 23.82 -28.32
N THR A 5 8.03 24.18 -29.12
CA THR A 5 6.68 24.52 -28.65
C THR A 5 5.86 23.26 -28.33
N ASP A 6 6.05 22.18 -29.08
CA ASP A 6 5.35 20.90 -28.87
C ASP A 6 5.88 20.12 -27.67
N GLN A 7 7.20 20.13 -27.42
CA GLN A 7 7.75 19.47 -26.24
C GLN A 7 7.36 20.16 -24.93
N LYS A 8 7.23 21.50 -24.92
CA LYS A 8 6.70 22.23 -23.76
C LYS A 8 5.22 21.92 -23.50
N LYS A 9 4.40 21.77 -24.55
CA LYS A 9 2.99 21.37 -24.41
C LYS A 9 2.85 19.94 -23.89
N LEU A 10 3.65 19.00 -24.40
CA LEU A 10 3.65 17.60 -23.95
C LEU A 10 4.18 17.45 -22.51
N ALA A 11 5.09 18.32 -22.07
CA ALA A 11 5.63 18.27 -20.72
C ALA A 11 4.59 18.62 -19.63
N LEU A 12 3.57 19.40 -19.97
CA LEU A 12 2.53 19.85 -19.04
C LEU A 12 1.20 19.13 -19.22
N LEU A 13 1.17 18.13 -20.10
CA LEU A 13 0.00 17.28 -20.29
C LEU A 13 -0.04 16.24 -19.18
N PHE A 14 -0.99 16.38 -18.26
CA PHE A 14 -1.22 15.42 -17.19
C PHE A 14 -1.82 14.17 -17.79
N ARG A 15 -1.34 13.03 -17.32
CA ARG A 15 -1.81 11.72 -17.76
C ARG A 15 -1.80 10.74 -16.61
N ILE A 16 -2.53 9.66 -16.78
CA ILE A 16 -2.34 8.46 -15.99
C ILE A 16 -0.92 7.91 -16.27
N PRO A 17 -0.09 7.66 -15.25
CA PRO A 17 1.13 6.87 -15.41
C PRO A 17 0.83 5.55 -16.14
N PRO A 18 1.63 5.13 -17.13
CA PRO A 18 1.35 3.92 -17.90
C PRO A 18 1.05 2.72 -17.01
N PHE A 19 -0.12 2.10 -17.14
CA PHE A 19 -0.56 0.96 -16.33
C PHE A 19 -0.91 -0.24 -17.21
N SER A 20 -0.91 -1.44 -16.64
CA SER A 20 -1.35 -2.66 -17.33
C SER A 20 -2.63 -3.20 -16.71
N VAL A 21 -3.55 -3.65 -17.55
CA VAL A 21 -4.76 -4.37 -17.16
C VAL A 21 -4.54 -5.84 -17.43
N ASP A 22 -4.41 -6.65 -16.38
CA ASP A 22 -4.09 -8.07 -16.51
C ASP A 22 -5.36 -8.89 -16.82
N ASN A 23 -6.47 -8.60 -16.14
CA ASN A 23 -7.75 -9.27 -16.35
C ASN A 23 -8.94 -8.42 -15.93
N VAL A 24 -10.14 -8.77 -16.41
CA VAL A 24 -11.43 -8.24 -15.93
C VAL A 24 -12.32 -9.42 -15.56
N VAL A 25 -12.87 -9.42 -14.35
CA VAL A 25 -13.64 -10.53 -13.78
C VAL A 25 -14.94 -10.06 -13.14
N LEU A 26 -15.89 -10.97 -12.98
CA LEU A 26 -17.05 -10.82 -12.11
C LEU A 26 -16.72 -11.50 -10.78
N SER A 27 -17.08 -10.87 -9.65
CA SER A 27 -16.94 -11.47 -8.32
C SER A 27 -18.31 -11.64 -7.67
N THR A 28 -18.51 -12.79 -7.01
CA THR A 28 -19.73 -13.11 -6.24
C THR A 28 -19.48 -13.16 -4.73
N SER A 29 -18.23 -13.15 -4.28
CA SER A 29 -17.81 -13.16 -2.87
C SER A 29 -16.79 -12.06 -2.60
N GLU A 30 -16.74 -11.54 -1.38
CA GLU A 30 -15.72 -10.55 -0.96
C GLU A 30 -14.31 -11.11 -1.09
N VAL A 31 -13.44 -10.36 -1.75
CA VAL A 31 -12.02 -10.68 -1.93
C VAL A 31 -11.18 -9.61 -1.26
N ILE A 32 -10.26 -10.03 -0.39
CA ILE A 32 -9.22 -9.16 0.17
C ILE A 32 -8.01 -9.25 -0.76
N ASP A 33 -7.65 -8.12 -1.38
CA ASP A 33 -6.45 -8.05 -2.21
C ASP A 33 -5.18 -8.29 -1.37
N TRP A 34 -4.16 -8.86 -1.99
CA TRP A 34 -2.91 -9.20 -1.31
C TRP A 34 -2.22 -8.00 -0.68
N GLY A 35 -2.35 -6.80 -1.27
CA GLY A 35 -1.78 -5.59 -0.75
C GLY A 35 -2.41 -5.23 0.59
N LEU A 36 -3.71 -5.48 0.76
CA LEU A 36 -4.40 -5.30 2.04
C LEU A 36 -3.91 -6.29 3.09
N SER A 37 -3.74 -7.56 2.72
CA SER A 37 -3.22 -8.60 3.62
C SER A 37 -1.77 -8.34 4.03
N MET A 38 -0.90 -7.98 3.08
CA MET A 38 0.51 -7.67 3.35
C MET A 38 0.65 -6.48 4.31
N LEU A 39 -0.22 -5.48 4.16
CA LEU A 39 -0.22 -4.27 4.97
C LEU A 39 -1.01 -4.41 6.29
N GLU A 40 -1.50 -5.61 6.60
CA GLU A 40 -2.29 -5.90 7.81
C GLU A 40 -3.52 -4.99 7.97
N ILE A 41 -4.13 -4.56 6.86
CA ILE A 41 -5.31 -3.69 6.87
C ILE A 41 -6.51 -4.34 7.58
N PRO A 42 -6.82 -5.65 7.39
CA PRO A 42 -7.97 -6.27 8.04
C PRO A 42 -7.96 -6.19 9.57
N TYR A 43 -6.78 -6.12 10.19
CA TYR A 43 -6.63 -5.89 11.62
C TYR A 43 -7.13 -4.52 12.05
N LEU A 44 -6.77 -3.50 11.28
CA LEU A 44 -7.09 -2.12 11.60
C LEU A 44 -8.58 -1.85 11.57
N TRP A 45 -9.37 -2.59 10.78
CA TRP A 45 -10.82 -2.48 10.74
C TRP A 45 -11.54 -2.76 12.07
N SER A 46 -10.88 -3.47 13.00
CA SER A 46 -11.36 -3.62 14.37
C SER A 46 -11.21 -2.34 15.22
N GLN A 47 -10.35 -1.42 14.78
CA GLN A 47 -10.04 -0.16 15.46
C GLN A 47 -10.63 1.06 14.75
N THR A 48 -10.60 1.06 13.42
CA THR A 48 -11.08 2.15 12.56
C THR A 48 -11.28 1.66 11.14
N ASN A 49 -12.28 2.19 10.44
CA ASN A 49 -12.56 1.89 9.03
C ASN A 49 -12.52 3.16 8.16
N GLY A 50 -12.00 4.28 8.68
CA GLY A 50 -11.91 5.55 7.95
C GLY A 50 -13.17 6.42 8.05
N GLU A 51 -14.00 6.20 9.07
CA GLU A 51 -15.25 6.90 9.32
C GLU A 51 -15.04 8.42 9.40
N GLY A 52 -15.94 9.20 8.78
CA GLY A 52 -15.88 10.66 8.83
C GLY A 52 -14.74 11.29 8.02
N ILE A 53 -13.87 10.50 7.38
CA ILE A 53 -12.81 11.00 6.51
C ILE A 53 -13.31 11.08 5.07
N LYS A 54 -13.29 12.29 4.52
CA LYS A 54 -13.46 12.59 3.10
C LYS A 54 -12.14 12.48 2.35
N VAL A 55 -12.09 11.63 1.33
CA VAL A 55 -10.97 11.47 0.40
C VAL A 55 -11.43 11.92 -0.99
N ALA A 56 -10.73 12.89 -1.57
CA ALA A 56 -10.96 13.33 -2.93
C ALA A 56 -10.10 12.53 -3.90
N VAL A 57 -10.75 11.91 -4.89
CA VAL A 57 -10.09 11.17 -5.97
C VAL A 57 -10.13 12.05 -7.23
N LEU A 58 -8.98 12.55 -7.63
CA LEU A 58 -8.80 13.36 -8.82
C LEU A 58 -8.26 12.47 -9.95
N ASP A 59 -9.14 12.03 -10.84
CA ASP A 59 -8.84 10.96 -11.79
C ASP A 59 -9.76 11.02 -13.05
N THR A 60 -10.07 9.87 -13.67
CA THR A 60 -10.92 9.73 -14.87
C THR A 60 -12.42 9.66 -14.59
N GLY A 61 -12.84 9.85 -13.35
CA GLY A 61 -14.24 9.75 -12.92
C GLY A 61 -14.52 8.52 -12.06
N ILE A 62 -15.79 8.15 -11.93
CA ILE A 62 -16.20 6.93 -11.21
C ILE A 62 -17.36 6.17 -11.87
N ALA A 63 -17.40 4.85 -11.70
CA ALA A 63 -18.60 4.04 -11.97
C ALA A 63 -19.62 4.21 -10.82
N PHE A 64 -20.51 5.20 -10.92
CA PHE A 64 -21.49 5.53 -9.86
C PHE A 64 -22.40 4.38 -9.41
N GLN A 65 -22.69 3.44 -10.31
CA GLN A 65 -23.58 2.31 -10.04
C GLN A 65 -22.82 1.06 -9.58
N HIS A 66 -21.50 1.16 -9.37
CA HIS A 66 -20.72 0.04 -8.87
C HIS A 66 -21.18 -0.32 -7.45
N THR A 67 -21.50 -1.59 -7.22
CA THR A 67 -22.10 -2.06 -5.97
C THR A 67 -21.22 -1.76 -4.76
N ASP A 68 -19.90 -1.88 -4.93
CA ASP A 68 -18.91 -1.65 -3.88
C ASP A 68 -18.71 -0.17 -3.52
N PHE A 69 -19.38 0.77 -4.19
CA PHE A 69 -19.38 2.19 -3.81
C PHE A 69 -20.69 2.65 -3.15
N ARG A 70 -21.55 1.72 -2.73
CA ARG A 70 -22.83 2.06 -2.12
C ARG A 70 -22.66 3.02 -0.94
N GLY A 71 -23.18 4.23 -1.13
CA GLY A 71 -23.13 5.30 -0.13
C GLY A 71 -21.73 5.86 0.15
N ALA A 72 -20.70 5.51 -0.64
CA ALA A 72 -19.34 6.05 -0.51
C ALA A 72 -19.21 7.41 -1.16
N ILE A 73 -19.80 7.59 -2.33
CA ILE A 73 -19.69 8.82 -3.12
C ILE A 73 -20.63 9.88 -2.56
N ILE A 74 -20.08 11.00 -2.09
CA ILE A 74 -20.85 12.09 -1.48
C ILE A 74 -20.98 13.33 -2.37
N ASP A 75 -20.07 13.50 -3.34
CA ASP A 75 -20.16 14.55 -4.36
C ASP A 75 -19.25 14.20 -5.55
N SER A 76 -19.55 14.77 -6.72
CA SER A 76 -18.74 14.57 -7.92
C SER A 76 -18.84 15.75 -8.88
N VAL A 77 -17.73 16.14 -9.50
CA VAL A 77 -17.67 17.16 -10.56
C VAL A 77 -16.78 16.70 -11.70
N ASP A 78 -17.21 17.01 -12.91
CA ASP A 78 -16.38 16.90 -14.11
C ASP A 78 -15.80 18.26 -14.48
N PHE A 79 -14.47 18.33 -14.53
CA PHE A 79 -13.73 19.50 -14.97
C PHE A 79 -13.31 19.39 -16.44
N THR A 80 -13.51 18.24 -17.06
CA THR A 80 -13.14 17.94 -18.44
C THR A 80 -14.25 18.35 -19.41
N ASP A 81 -13.99 18.12 -20.70
CA ASP A 81 -14.99 18.32 -21.76
C ASP A 81 -15.80 17.01 -22.02
N SER A 82 -15.83 16.05 -21.09
CA SER A 82 -16.50 14.75 -21.31
C SER A 82 -18.02 14.90 -21.39
N PRO A 83 -18.68 14.32 -22.40
CA PRO A 83 -20.15 14.32 -22.48
C PRO A 83 -20.81 13.42 -21.43
N ALA A 84 -20.05 12.54 -20.77
CA ALA A 84 -20.54 11.60 -19.77
C ALA A 84 -20.50 12.17 -18.34
N GLY A 85 -20.10 13.44 -18.18
CA GLY A 85 -19.84 14.04 -16.88
C GLY A 85 -18.78 13.26 -16.11
N ALA A 86 -18.92 13.16 -14.79
CA ALA A 86 -17.94 12.49 -13.93
C ALA A 86 -17.99 10.94 -13.99
N SER A 87 -18.69 10.37 -14.97
CA SER A 87 -18.72 8.92 -15.18
C SER A 87 -17.38 8.43 -15.71
N ASP A 88 -16.91 7.28 -15.21
CA ASP A 88 -15.63 6.72 -15.66
C ASP A 88 -15.77 5.84 -16.90
N LEU A 89 -15.35 6.36 -18.04
CA LEU A 89 -15.26 5.60 -19.29
C LEU A 89 -13.87 4.97 -19.52
N ASN A 90 -12.88 5.34 -18.69
CA ASN A 90 -11.51 4.84 -18.81
C ASN A 90 -11.27 3.63 -17.90
N GLY A 91 -11.82 3.67 -16.68
CA GLY A 91 -11.76 2.62 -15.67
C GLY A 91 -10.71 2.84 -14.58
N HIS A 92 -9.76 3.74 -14.80
CA HIS A 92 -8.68 4.00 -13.86
C HIS A 92 -9.17 4.62 -12.55
N GLY A 93 -9.98 5.69 -12.61
CA GLY A 93 -10.51 6.36 -11.42
C GLY A 93 -11.39 5.46 -10.56
N THR A 94 -12.18 4.60 -11.18
CA THR A 94 -12.96 3.56 -10.50
C THR A 94 -12.06 2.58 -9.77
N HIS A 95 -10.98 2.11 -10.39
CA HIS A 95 -10.03 1.20 -9.75
C HIS A 95 -9.31 1.84 -8.56
N VAL A 96 -8.82 3.07 -8.73
CA VAL A 96 -8.18 3.85 -7.67
C VAL A 96 -9.13 4.08 -6.50
N ALA A 97 -10.37 4.47 -6.75
CA ALA A 97 -11.39 4.68 -5.72
C ALA A 97 -11.71 3.40 -4.95
N GLY A 98 -11.70 2.24 -5.63
CA GLY A 98 -11.94 0.92 -5.03
C GLY A 98 -10.90 0.57 -3.98
N ILE A 99 -9.62 0.78 -4.29
CA ILE A 99 -8.51 0.55 -3.35
C ILE A 99 -8.68 1.40 -2.09
N ILE A 100 -9.23 2.61 -2.20
CA ILE A 100 -9.45 3.49 -1.04
C ILE A 100 -10.65 3.04 -0.22
N ALA A 101 -11.83 2.93 -0.84
CA ALA A 101 -13.10 2.89 -0.09
C ALA A 101 -14.16 1.96 -0.70
N ALA A 102 -13.77 0.92 -1.44
CA ALA A 102 -14.71 -0.17 -1.73
C ALA A 102 -15.29 -0.72 -0.42
N ARG A 103 -16.61 -0.85 -0.36
CA ARG A 103 -17.34 -1.19 0.86
C ARG A 103 -17.04 -2.62 1.27
N LYS A 104 -16.92 -2.81 2.59
CA LYS A 104 -16.86 -4.12 3.23
C LYS A 104 -18.27 -4.64 3.49
N ASP A 105 -18.87 -5.34 2.52
CA ASP A 105 -20.27 -5.80 2.58
C ASP A 105 -20.49 -7.26 2.12
N SER A 106 -19.44 -8.09 2.22
CA SER A 106 -19.43 -9.52 1.88
C SER A 106 -19.53 -9.83 0.39
N ARG A 107 -19.28 -8.84 -0.47
CA ARG A 107 -19.26 -8.98 -1.94
C ARG A 107 -18.10 -8.17 -2.53
N GLY A 108 -17.70 -8.50 -3.76
CA GLY A 108 -16.75 -7.70 -4.52
C GLY A 108 -15.35 -7.66 -3.91
N VAL A 109 -14.77 -6.46 -3.78
CA VAL A 109 -13.49 -6.21 -3.11
C VAL A 109 -13.67 -5.25 -1.93
N VAL A 110 -12.68 -5.19 -1.05
CA VAL A 110 -12.68 -4.24 0.07
C VAL A 110 -11.56 -3.22 -0.10
N GLY A 111 -11.89 -1.95 0.12
CA GLY A 111 -10.92 -0.86 0.14
C GLY A 111 -10.22 -0.75 1.48
N VAL A 112 -9.11 -0.01 1.52
CA VAL A 112 -8.32 0.17 2.74
C VAL A 112 -9.13 0.83 3.87
N ALA A 113 -9.89 1.87 3.52
CA ALA A 113 -10.73 2.66 4.42
C ALA A 113 -12.21 2.56 4.00
N PRO A 114 -12.86 1.41 4.22
CA PRO A 114 -14.14 1.08 3.61
C PRO A 114 -15.31 1.93 4.11
N LEU A 115 -15.14 2.75 5.15
CA LEU A 115 -16.16 3.70 5.65
C LEU A 115 -15.80 5.18 5.40
N SER A 116 -14.70 5.46 4.68
CA SER A 116 -14.45 6.81 4.16
C SER A 116 -15.49 7.24 3.12
N SER A 117 -15.62 8.56 2.96
CA SER A 117 -16.46 9.19 1.95
C SER A 117 -15.60 9.66 0.78
N LEU A 118 -16.09 9.49 -0.43
CA LEU A 118 -15.40 9.85 -1.67
C LEU A 118 -15.96 11.13 -2.29
N LEU A 119 -15.07 12.05 -2.62
CA LEU A 119 -15.33 13.21 -3.47
C LEU A 119 -14.67 12.94 -4.83
N ILE A 120 -15.43 12.92 -5.92
CA ILE A 120 -14.91 12.51 -7.22
C ILE A 120 -14.71 13.73 -8.12
N ALA A 121 -13.47 14.05 -8.46
CA ALA A 121 -13.15 15.08 -9.44
C ALA A 121 -12.61 14.42 -10.70
N LYS A 122 -13.40 14.41 -11.77
CA LYS A 122 -12.90 13.99 -13.08
C LYS A 122 -12.07 15.13 -13.65
N VAL A 123 -10.75 14.95 -13.64
CA VAL A 123 -9.77 15.93 -14.14
C VAL A 123 -8.94 15.36 -15.29
N LEU A 124 -9.08 14.07 -15.55
CA LEU A 124 -8.60 13.38 -16.74
C LEU A 124 -9.79 12.96 -17.60
N GLY A 125 -9.70 13.23 -18.89
CA GLY A 125 -10.71 12.87 -19.89
C GLY A 125 -10.83 11.36 -20.06
N ASP A 126 -11.73 10.95 -20.95
CA ASP A 126 -11.99 9.53 -21.22
C ASP A 126 -10.78 8.81 -21.85
N ASP A 127 -9.86 9.59 -22.42
CA ASP A 127 -8.58 9.15 -22.97
C ASP A 127 -7.44 9.07 -21.91
N GLY A 128 -7.72 9.45 -20.66
CA GLY A 128 -6.75 9.44 -19.56
C GLY A 128 -5.82 10.67 -19.51
N TYR A 129 -6.13 11.75 -20.24
CA TYR A 129 -5.33 12.98 -20.27
C TYR A 129 -6.06 14.18 -19.65
N GLY A 130 -5.31 15.10 -19.05
CA GLY A 130 -5.84 16.28 -18.38
C GLY A 130 -5.05 17.55 -18.65
N ARG A 131 -5.77 18.69 -18.63
CA ARG A 131 -5.18 20.03 -18.68
C ARG A 131 -4.80 20.49 -17.27
N GLU A 132 -3.76 21.31 -17.16
CA GLU A 132 -3.32 21.86 -15.87
C GLU A 132 -4.45 22.60 -15.13
N SER A 133 -5.29 23.32 -15.87
CA SER A 133 -6.44 24.05 -15.31
C SER A 133 -7.47 23.10 -14.68
N TRP A 134 -7.77 21.97 -15.32
CA TRP A 134 -8.72 20.99 -14.80
C TRP A 134 -8.22 20.40 -13.48
N VAL A 135 -6.94 20.05 -13.42
CA VAL A 135 -6.31 19.52 -12.20
C VAL A 135 -6.31 20.57 -11.09
N ALA A 136 -5.90 21.81 -11.39
CA ALA A 136 -5.86 22.88 -10.40
C ALA A 136 -7.26 23.24 -9.85
N ASP A 137 -8.27 23.29 -10.71
CA ASP A 137 -9.65 23.56 -10.30
C ASP A 137 -10.24 22.39 -9.50
N GLY A 138 -9.91 21.15 -9.87
CA GLY A 138 -10.27 19.95 -9.10
C GLY A 138 -9.67 19.95 -7.69
N ILE A 139 -8.41 20.36 -7.53
CA ILE A 139 -7.76 20.49 -6.22
C ILE A 139 -8.50 21.52 -5.36
N ARG A 140 -8.77 22.71 -5.90
CA ARG A 140 -9.49 23.77 -5.19
C ARG A 140 -10.92 23.37 -4.82
N TRP A 141 -11.60 22.66 -5.71
CA TRP A 141 -12.92 22.12 -5.43
C TRP A 141 -12.90 21.10 -4.29
N ALA A 142 -11.92 20.18 -4.28
CA ALA A 142 -11.76 19.22 -3.19
C ALA A 142 -11.57 19.92 -1.84
N VAL A 143 -10.74 20.98 -1.80
CA VAL A 143 -10.56 21.83 -0.62
C VAL A 143 -11.89 22.48 -0.20
N GLN A 144 -12.63 23.08 -1.13
CA GLN A 144 -13.93 23.70 -0.84
C GLN A 144 -14.97 22.71 -0.30
N LYS A 145 -14.92 21.45 -0.71
CA LYS A 145 -15.78 20.37 -0.21
C LYS A 145 -15.32 19.78 1.13
N GLY A 146 -14.20 20.28 1.66
CA GLY A 146 -13.62 19.87 2.93
C GLY A 146 -12.99 18.48 2.87
N ALA A 147 -12.36 18.13 1.74
CA ALA A 147 -11.53 16.92 1.67
C ALA A 147 -10.44 16.98 2.73
N HIS A 148 -10.15 15.85 3.39
CA HIS A 148 -8.98 15.75 4.26
C HIS A 148 -7.76 15.27 3.49
N ILE A 149 -8.00 14.42 2.48
CA ILE A 149 -6.97 13.83 1.64
C ILE A 149 -7.35 14.04 0.18
N ILE A 150 -6.38 14.41 -0.65
CA ILE A 150 -6.47 14.45 -2.11
C ILE A 150 -5.52 13.36 -2.64
N SER A 151 -6.09 12.36 -3.31
CA SER A 151 -5.36 11.28 -3.99
C SER A 151 -5.26 11.58 -5.47
N MET A 152 -4.05 11.66 -6.00
CA MET A 152 -3.76 11.93 -7.42
C MET A 152 -2.88 10.83 -8.01
N SER A 153 -3.53 9.85 -8.65
CA SER A 153 -2.88 8.77 -9.38
C SER A 153 -2.55 9.18 -10.82
N MET A 154 -1.94 10.36 -10.96
CA MET A 154 -1.64 11.00 -12.24
C MET A 154 -0.33 11.79 -12.18
N GLY A 155 0.24 12.11 -13.34
CA GLY A 155 1.39 13.00 -13.37
C GLY A 155 1.77 13.52 -14.75
N ALA A 156 2.75 14.43 -14.75
CA ALA A 156 3.39 15.00 -15.91
C ALA A 156 4.90 15.22 -15.66
N PRO A 157 5.76 15.10 -16.69
CA PRO A 157 7.20 15.27 -16.52
C PRO A 157 7.62 16.74 -16.30
N GLY A 158 6.78 17.70 -16.67
CA GLY A 158 7.03 19.13 -16.53
C GLY A 158 6.57 19.71 -15.19
N TYR A 159 7.23 20.79 -14.78
CA TYR A 159 6.81 21.60 -13.63
C TYR A 159 5.63 22.49 -14.03
N SER A 160 4.52 22.38 -13.29
CA SER A 160 3.36 23.26 -13.40
C SER A 160 3.31 24.23 -12.22
N ARG A 161 3.41 25.54 -12.49
CA ARG A 161 3.22 26.56 -11.44
C ARG A 161 1.78 26.55 -10.93
N MET A 162 0.81 26.43 -11.83
CA MET A 162 -0.61 26.49 -11.51
C MET A 162 -1.03 25.38 -10.54
N ILE A 163 -0.58 24.15 -10.78
CA ILE A 163 -0.88 23.01 -9.90
C ILE A 163 -0.11 23.13 -8.60
N HIS A 164 1.14 23.58 -8.63
CA HIS A 164 1.91 23.79 -7.41
C HIS A 164 1.24 24.84 -6.50
N ASP A 165 0.77 25.96 -7.06
CA ASP A 165 0.03 26.98 -6.29
C ASP A 165 -1.26 26.38 -5.68
N ALA A 166 -2.03 25.61 -6.43
CA ALA A 166 -3.23 24.93 -5.92
C ALA A 166 -2.92 23.91 -4.80
N ILE A 167 -1.81 23.17 -4.91
CA ILE A 167 -1.34 22.25 -3.85
C ILE A 167 -0.94 23.02 -2.60
N ARG A 168 -0.25 24.15 -2.74
CA ARG A 168 0.11 25.01 -1.59
C ARG A 168 -1.12 25.59 -0.92
N GLU A 169 -2.14 25.99 -1.69
CA GLU A 169 -3.45 26.40 -1.16
C GLU A 169 -4.10 25.28 -0.35
N ALA A 170 -4.09 24.03 -0.85
CA ALA A 170 -4.67 22.87 -0.16
C ALA A 170 -3.94 22.54 1.15
N VAL A 171 -2.61 22.48 1.11
CA VAL A 171 -1.79 22.16 2.29
C VAL A 171 -1.84 23.27 3.34
N ALA A 172 -1.99 24.54 2.93
CA ALA A 172 -2.14 25.67 3.86
C ALA A 172 -3.40 25.58 4.73
N VAL A 173 -4.41 24.81 4.30
CA VAL A 173 -5.63 24.51 5.07
C VAL A 173 -5.69 23.05 5.53
N ASN A 174 -4.51 22.42 5.71
CA ASN A 174 -4.34 21.09 6.30
C ASN A 174 -4.94 19.92 5.50
N VAL A 175 -5.01 20.05 4.17
CA VAL A 175 -5.37 18.93 3.29
C VAL A 175 -4.12 18.18 2.86
N PHE A 176 -4.08 16.87 3.08
CA PHE A 176 -2.98 16.01 2.67
C PHE A 176 -3.07 15.72 1.16
N VAL A 177 -1.95 15.81 0.46
CA VAL A 177 -1.89 15.56 -0.99
C VAL A 177 -0.95 14.40 -1.25
N ILE A 178 -1.48 13.30 -1.79
CA ILE A 178 -0.77 12.03 -1.99
C ILE A 178 -0.78 11.72 -3.47
N CYS A 179 0.40 11.45 -4.04
CA CYS A 179 0.59 11.41 -5.49
C CYS A 179 1.43 10.22 -5.92
N ALA A 180 1.11 9.68 -7.09
CA ALA A 180 1.93 8.66 -7.73
C ALA A 180 3.32 9.22 -8.07
N ALA A 181 4.37 8.43 -7.84
CA ALA A 181 5.72 8.79 -8.26
C ALA A 181 5.87 8.76 -9.80
N GLY A 182 5.04 7.98 -10.50
CA GLY A 182 5.08 7.79 -11.95
C GLY A 182 5.65 6.43 -12.34
N ASN A 183 5.46 6.02 -13.60
CA ASN A 183 5.82 4.68 -14.09
C ASN A 183 6.95 4.70 -15.14
N ASN A 184 7.99 5.50 -14.90
CA ASN A 184 9.11 5.73 -15.83
C ASN A 184 10.36 4.87 -15.51
N GLY A 185 10.25 3.93 -14.55
CA GLY A 185 11.33 3.05 -14.11
C GLY A 185 12.48 3.77 -13.40
N SER A 186 13.64 3.13 -13.36
CA SER A 186 14.83 3.58 -12.60
C SER A 186 15.61 4.76 -13.20
N ARG A 187 15.01 5.52 -14.13
CA ARG A 187 15.69 6.63 -14.81
C ARG A 187 15.91 7.81 -13.85
N ILE A 188 17.03 8.51 -13.99
CA ILE A 188 17.30 9.74 -13.22
C ILE A 188 16.21 10.78 -13.55
N GLY A 189 15.60 11.36 -12.51
CA GLY A 189 14.55 12.36 -12.67
C GLY A 189 13.20 11.79 -13.13
N ALA A 190 12.97 10.49 -12.92
CA ALA A 190 11.74 9.79 -13.31
C ALA A 190 10.49 10.21 -12.52
N VAL A 191 10.66 10.83 -11.34
CA VAL A 191 9.52 11.23 -10.49
C VAL A 191 8.76 12.40 -11.12
N ASP A 192 7.50 12.14 -11.46
CA ASP A 192 6.63 13.10 -12.14
C ASP A 192 6.11 14.20 -11.19
N CYS A 193 5.69 15.33 -11.75
CA CYS A 193 4.83 16.29 -11.04
C CYS A 193 3.40 15.74 -11.03
N PRO A 194 2.63 15.90 -9.95
CA PRO A 194 2.93 16.73 -8.79
C PRO A 194 3.73 15.99 -7.70
N GLY A 195 3.90 14.67 -7.79
CA GLY A 195 4.57 13.87 -6.75
C GLY A 195 5.96 14.37 -6.36
N ARG A 196 6.70 15.01 -7.26
CA ARG A 196 8.01 15.58 -6.92
C ARG A 196 7.97 16.79 -5.98
N PHE A 197 6.80 17.39 -5.73
CA PHE A 197 6.70 18.61 -4.93
C PHE A 197 6.91 18.31 -3.43
N PRO A 198 7.67 19.15 -2.70
CA PRO A 198 7.87 18.98 -1.26
C PRO A 198 6.58 18.94 -0.43
N GLU A 199 5.52 19.56 -0.92
CA GLU A 199 4.19 19.63 -0.29
C GLU A 199 3.39 18.33 -0.42
N THR A 200 3.75 17.44 -1.36
CA THR A 200 3.04 16.19 -1.64
C THR A 200 3.77 14.97 -1.09
N ILE A 201 3.05 13.91 -0.75
CA ILE A 201 3.64 12.60 -0.46
C ILE A 201 3.75 11.81 -1.76
N ALA A 202 4.98 11.53 -2.20
CA ALA A 202 5.25 10.75 -3.40
C ALA A 202 5.28 9.24 -3.09
N VAL A 203 4.47 8.47 -3.82
CA VAL A 203 4.29 7.04 -3.57
C VAL A 203 4.88 6.20 -4.71
N GLY A 204 5.89 5.38 -4.39
CA GLY A 204 6.42 4.35 -5.27
C GLY A 204 5.68 3.02 -5.13
N SER A 205 5.96 2.08 -6.02
CA SER A 205 5.26 0.79 -6.10
C SER A 205 6.19 -0.37 -5.77
N ILE A 206 5.70 -1.31 -4.95
CA ILE A 206 6.30 -2.63 -4.77
C ILE A 206 5.40 -3.76 -5.29
N ASP A 207 6.00 -4.93 -5.51
CA ASP A 207 5.31 -6.18 -5.79
C ASP A 207 5.10 -7.04 -4.53
N ARG A 208 4.51 -8.24 -4.72
CA ARG A 208 4.25 -9.22 -3.66
C ARG A 208 5.50 -9.73 -2.94
N ARG A 209 6.69 -9.57 -3.51
CA ARG A 209 7.98 -9.99 -2.94
C ARG A 209 8.64 -8.87 -2.12
N GLN A 210 7.95 -7.73 -1.99
CA GLN A 210 8.45 -6.48 -1.43
C GLN A 210 9.64 -5.92 -2.23
N GLU A 211 9.73 -6.26 -3.51
CA GLU A 211 10.71 -5.71 -4.43
C GLU A 211 10.12 -4.48 -5.12
N ILE A 212 10.96 -3.50 -5.45
CA ILE A 212 10.51 -2.33 -6.21
C ILE A 212 9.94 -2.79 -7.56
N SER A 213 8.71 -2.38 -7.89
CA SER A 213 8.12 -2.73 -9.18
C SER A 213 8.97 -2.15 -10.30
N SER A 214 9.23 -2.94 -11.35
CA SER A 214 10.15 -2.55 -12.45
C SER A 214 9.76 -1.26 -13.17
N PHE A 215 8.47 -0.92 -13.17
CA PHE A 215 7.94 0.32 -13.73
C PHE A 215 8.04 1.51 -12.78
N SER A 216 8.19 1.31 -11.46
CA SER A 216 8.13 2.38 -10.47
C SER A 216 9.23 3.41 -10.72
N SER A 217 8.85 4.68 -10.74
CA SER A 217 9.83 5.76 -10.75
C SER A 217 10.55 5.81 -9.41
N ILE A 218 11.86 6.02 -9.47
CA ILE A 218 12.73 6.15 -8.29
C ILE A 218 13.37 7.55 -8.26
N GLY A 219 13.69 8.02 -7.06
CA GLY A 219 14.37 9.28 -6.82
C GLY A 219 14.22 9.72 -5.36
N MET A 220 15.06 10.65 -4.91
CA MET A 220 15.01 11.18 -3.54
C MET A 220 13.69 11.88 -3.19
N GLN A 221 12.86 12.17 -4.20
CA GLN A 221 11.52 12.71 -4.04
C GLN A 221 10.51 11.65 -3.59
N VAL A 222 10.74 10.36 -3.83
CA VAL A 222 9.89 9.27 -3.31
C VAL A 222 9.91 9.34 -1.79
N ASP A 223 8.73 9.38 -1.16
CA ASP A 223 8.62 9.42 0.29
C ASP A 223 8.38 8.02 0.88
N ILE A 224 7.56 7.21 0.22
CA ILE A 224 7.15 5.88 0.71
C ILE A 224 6.85 4.96 -0.47
N VAL A 225 6.90 3.65 -0.25
CA VAL A 225 6.38 2.66 -1.19
C VAL A 225 5.17 1.92 -0.62
N ALA A 226 4.29 1.46 -1.51
CA ALA A 226 3.12 0.65 -1.19
C ALA A 226 2.84 -0.37 -2.31
N PRO A 227 1.99 -1.39 -2.07
CA PRO A 227 1.57 -2.36 -3.07
C PRO A 227 1.02 -1.67 -4.32
N GLY A 228 1.59 -1.97 -5.49
CA GLY A 228 1.12 -1.39 -6.75
C GLY A 228 1.27 -2.29 -7.97
N ASP A 229 1.89 -3.47 -7.85
CA ASP A 229 1.88 -4.48 -8.93
C ASP A 229 0.73 -5.48 -8.74
N ARG A 230 -0.10 -5.66 -9.77
CA ARG A 230 -1.19 -6.63 -9.82
C ARG A 230 -2.15 -6.50 -8.64
N ILE A 231 -2.74 -5.31 -8.53
CA ILE A 231 -3.74 -5.00 -7.50
C ILE A 231 -5.13 -5.25 -8.04
N LEU A 232 -5.90 -6.12 -7.39
CA LEU A 232 -7.30 -6.34 -7.70
C LEU A 232 -8.15 -5.22 -7.11
N SER A 233 -8.96 -4.56 -7.94
CA SER A 233 -9.95 -3.59 -7.45
C SER A 233 -11.17 -3.46 -8.36
N THR A 234 -12.09 -2.55 -8.01
CA THR A 234 -13.31 -2.24 -8.75
C THR A 234 -13.02 -1.72 -10.15
N TYR A 235 -13.89 -1.99 -11.12
CA TYR A 235 -13.71 -1.57 -12.51
C TYR A 235 -15.07 -1.35 -13.19
N PRO A 236 -15.22 -0.39 -14.12
CA PRO A 236 -16.52 -0.13 -14.73
C PRO A 236 -17.05 -1.30 -15.58
N PRO A 237 -18.37 -1.38 -15.81
CA PRO A 237 -19.40 -0.58 -15.13
C PRO A 237 -19.72 -1.11 -13.71
N ASN A 238 -19.49 -2.40 -13.46
CA ASN A 238 -19.70 -3.08 -12.17
C ASN A 238 -18.94 -4.41 -12.17
N THR A 239 -17.63 -4.35 -12.44
CA THR A 239 -16.73 -5.50 -12.60
C THR A 239 -15.47 -5.29 -11.75
N PHE A 240 -14.52 -6.21 -11.82
CA PHE A 240 -13.26 -6.10 -11.09
C PHE A 240 -12.10 -6.31 -12.04
N SER A 241 -10.96 -5.67 -11.78
CA SER A 241 -9.78 -5.80 -12.62
C SER A 241 -8.49 -5.79 -11.81
N THR A 242 -7.50 -6.53 -12.29
CA THR A 242 -6.14 -6.50 -11.75
C THR A 242 -5.30 -5.51 -12.55
N ILE A 243 -4.80 -4.47 -11.89
CA ILE A 243 -4.03 -3.39 -12.52
C ILE A 243 -2.69 -3.18 -11.83
N SER A 244 -1.64 -2.87 -12.61
CA SER A 244 -0.31 -2.50 -12.10
C SER A 244 0.04 -1.03 -12.37
N GLY A 245 0.58 -0.33 -11.36
CA GLY A 245 1.11 1.02 -11.47
C GLY A 245 1.35 1.70 -10.12
N THR A 246 2.19 2.73 -10.07
CA THR A 246 2.26 3.64 -8.89
C THR A 246 0.92 4.32 -8.60
N SER A 247 0.05 4.37 -9.62
CA SER A 247 -1.36 4.71 -9.49
C SER A 247 -2.14 3.84 -8.51
N MET A 248 -1.77 2.58 -8.33
CA MET A 248 -2.44 1.64 -7.41
C MET A 248 -1.79 1.69 -6.02
N ALA A 249 -0.50 2.01 -5.93
CA ALA A 249 0.18 2.24 -4.65
C ALA A 249 -0.32 3.52 -3.93
N THR A 250 -0.59 4.57 -4.69
CA THR A 250 -1.10 5.86 -4.18
C THR A 250 -2.37 5.75 -3.32
N PRO A 251 -3.44 5.05 -3.76
CA PRO A 251 -4.66 4.89 -2.97
C PRO A 251 -4.47 4.00 -1.73
N PHE A 252 -3.49 3.09 -1.68
CA PHE A 252 -3.15 2.40 -0.42
C PHE A 252 -2.71 3.40 0.65
N VAL A 253 -1.76 4.29 0.33
CA VAL A 253 -1.28 5.32 1.26
C VAL A 253 -2.41 6.29 1.63
N SER A 254 -3.27 6.64 0.67
CA SER A 254 -4.43 7.50 0.92
C SER A 254 -5.44 6.86 1.87
N GLY A 255 -5.72 5.57 1.70
CA GLY A 255 -6.60 4.82 2.61
C GLY A 255 -6.00 4.67 4.00
N VAL A 256 -4.69 4.38 4.12
CA VAL A 256 -4.02 4.25 5.42
C VAL A 256 -4.02 5.58 6.17
N ALA A 257 -3.76 6.69 5.46
CA ALA A 257 -3.90 8.03 6.04
C ALA A 257 -5.33 8.31 6.50
N ALA A 258 -6.35 7.82 5.78
CA ALA A 258 -7.74 7.94 6.20
C ALA A 258 -8.07 7.13 7.47
N LEU A 259 -7.59 5.89 7.58
CA LEU A 259 -7.70 5.08 8.81
C LEU A 259 -7.07 5.82 10.00
N MET A 260 -5.85 6.30 9.84
CA MET A 260 -5.14 7.05 10.89
C MET A 260 -5.92 8.29 11.34
N LEU A 261 -6.37 9.12 10.40
CA LEU A 261 -7.10 10.34 10.71
C LEU A 261 -8.45 10.06 11.39
N ALA A 262 -9.16 9.00 10.97
CA ALA A 262 -10.41 8.60 11.59
C ALA A 262 -10.19 8.19 13.05
N LYS A 263 -9.23 7.29 13.30
CA LYS A 263 -8.88 6.88 14.67
C LYS A 263 -8.51 8.08 15.55
N HIS A 264 -7.65 8.98 15.08
CA HIS A 264 -7.27 10.15 15.88
C HIS A 264 -8.46 11.06 16.23
N ARG A 265 -9.46 11.17 15.36
CA ARG A 265 -10.66 11.97 15.64
C ARG A 265 -11.51 11.36 16.74
N ASP A 266 -11.63 10.04 16.78
CA ASP A 266 -12.41 9.32 17.79
C ASP A 266 -11.79 9.42 19.20
N PHE A 267 -10.47 9.68 19.32
CA PHE A 267 -9.75 9.85 20.58
C PHE A 267 -9.62 11.31 21.08
N GLY A 268 -10.57 12.19 20.73
CA GLY A 268 -10.63 13.56 21.28
C GLY A 268 -10.46 14.69 20.27
N GLY A 269 -10.52 14.38 18.96
CA GLY A 269 -10.72 15.37 17.89
C GLY A 269 -9.45 16.06 17.37
N GLU A 270 -8.30 15.92 18.02
CA GLU A 270 -7.02 16.46 17.54
C GLU A 270 -6.06 15.36 17.12
N THR A 271 -5.58 15.46 15.88
CA THR A 271 -4.44 14.66 15.38
C THR A 271 -3.15 15.48 15.55
N PRO A 272 -2.04 14.87 16.03
CA PRO A 272 -0.73 15.54 16.00
C PRO A 272 -0.24 15.73 14.55
N ILE A 273 -0.84 15.02 13.60
CA ILE A 273 -0.55 15.10 12.18
C ILE A 273 -1.49 16.11 11.54
N ARG A 274 -1.01 17.34 11.38
CA ARG A 274 -1.85 18.48 10.94
C ARG A 274 -1.56 18.88 9.50
N ASN A 275 -0.39 18.53 8.96
CA ASN A 275 0.01 18.90 7.60
C ASN A 275 0.94 17.86 6.98
N SER A 276 1.28 18.04 5.70
CA SER A 276 2.15 17.11 4.95
C SER A 276 3.53 16.89 5.58
N ILE A 277 4.08 17.86 6.32
CA ILE A 277 5.37 17.70 7.01
C ILE A 277 5.22 16.72 8.18
N ASP A 278 4.16 16.89 8.97
CA ASP A 278 3.88 15.97 10.08
C ASP A 278 3.63 14.55 9.55
N LEU A 279 2.86 14.43 8.46
CA LEU A 279 2.58 13.13 7.84
C LEU A 279 3.86 12.48 7.34
N ARG A 280 4.73 13.24 6.66
CA ARG A 280 6.02 12.74 6.20
C ARG A 280 6.93 12.31 7.36
N ASN A 281 6.96 13.08 8.44
CA ASN A 281 7.73 12.74 9.64
C ASN A 281 7.19 11.48 10.33
N HIS A 282 5.88 11.28 10.33
CA HIS A 282 5.27 10.08 10.86
C HIS A 282 5.58 8.87 10.00
N LEU A 283 5.39 8.97 8.69
CA LEU A 283 5.81 7.94 7.72
C LEU A 283 7.27 7.56 7.90
N ARG A 284 8.17 8.53 8.06
CA ARG A 284 9.59 8.28 8.34
C ARG A 284 9.83 7.46 9.61
N LYS A 285 9.04 7.65 10.66
CA LYS A 285 9.18 6.95 11.93
C LYS A 285 8.59 5.55 11.89
N THR A 286 7.49 5.37 11.15
CA THR A 286 6.68 4.16 11.20
C THR A 286 6.96 3.20 10.05
N ALA A 287 7.49 3.68 8.92
CA ALA A 287 7.76 2.86 7.74
C ALA A 287 8.73 1.71 8.03
N VAL A 288 8.55 0.62 7.29
CA VAL A 288 9.49 -0.49 7.26
C VAL A 288 10.56 -0.20 6.21
N ASP A 289 11.78 0.06 6.64
CA ASP A 289 12.93 0.24 5.76
C ASP A 289 13.25 -1.08 5.01
N LEU A 290 13.19 -1.05 3.67
CA LEU A 290 13.46 -2.20 2.80
C LEU A 290 14.82 -2.11 2.10
N GLY A 291 15.53 -0.99 2.26
CA GLY A 291 16.71 -0.65 1.47
C GLY A 291 17.91 -0.25 2.33
N HIS A 292 18.55 0.85 1.94
CA HIS A 292 19.64 1.40 2.73
C HIS A 292 19.09 2.15 3.93
N LEU A 293 19.67 1.94 5.11
CA LEU A 293 19.23 2.58 6.35
C LEU A 293 18.91 4.08 6.17
N GLY A 294 17.64 4.42 6.39
CA GLY A 294 17.12 5.78 6.25
C GLY A 294 16.44 6.02 4.90
N LYS A 295 16.35 7.29 4.50
CA LYS A 295 15.69 7.64 3.23
C LYS A 295 16.61 7.30 2.06
N ASP A 296 16.14 6.47 1.14
CA ASP A 296 16.85 6.10 -0.08
C ASP A 296 16.03 6.43 -1.35
N PRO A 297 16.66 6.52 -2.54
CA PRO A 297 15.96 6.91 -3.76
C PRO A 297 15.04 5.82 -4.33
N VAL A 298 15.19 4.56 -3.94
CA VAL A 298 14.40 3.42 -4.43
C VAL A 298 13.11 3.30 -3.62
N PHE A 299 13.22 3.24 -2.29
CA PHE A 299 12.09 2.95 -1.41
C PHE A 299 11.59 4.16 -0.61
N GLY A 300 12.23 5.33 -0.72
CA GLY A 300 11.92 6.47 0.12
C GLY A 300 12.27 6.13 1.57
N PHE A 301 11.33 6.30 2.51
CA PHE A 301 11.49 5.82 3.90
C PHE A 301 11.24 4.32 4.07
N GLY A 302 10.82 3.62 3.01
CA GLY A 302 10.48 2.21 3.04
C GLY A 302 9.00 1.94 2.74
N LEU A 303 8.55 0.73 3.08
CA LEU A 303 7.17 0.28 2.95
C LEU A 303 6.29 0.91 4.02
N ILE A 304 5.13 1.42 3.61
CA ILE A 304 4.12 1.92 4.56
C ILE A 304 3.76 0.83 5.58
N ASN A 305 3.70 1.21 6.87
CA ASN A 305 3.34 0.31 7.96
C ASN A 305 2.07 0.83 8.65
N PRO A 306 0.87 0.37 8.23
CA PRO A 306 -0.38 0.88 8.77
C PRO A 306 -0.55 0.60 10.26
N VAL A 307 -0.08 -0.55 10.76
CA VAL A 307 -0.20 -0.92 12.17
C VAL A 307 0.56 0.06 13.05
N SER A 308 1.82 0.37 12.72
CA SER A 308 2.59 1.39 13.43
C SER A 308 2.00 2.79 13.23
N MET A 309 1.60 3.11 12.00
CA MET A 309 1.08 4.45 11.65
C MET A 309 -0.23 4.80 12.35
N VAL A 310 -1.14 3.83 12.50
CA VAL A 310 -2.43 3.99 13.18
C VAL A 310 -2.32 3.71 14.69
N GLY A 311 -1.36 2.90 15.13
CA GLY A 311 -1.12 2.57 16.54
C GLY A 311 -0.48 3.70 17.36
N ASP A 312 0.41 4.49 16.75
CA ASP A 312 1.29 5.45 17.43
C ASP A 312 0.59 6.82 17.71
N VAL A 313 -0.45 6.80 18.55
CA VAL A 313 -1.15 8.02 19.03
C VAL A 313 -0.59 8.55 20.36
N ASP A 314 0.45 7.92 20.92
CA ASP A 314 0.96 8.28 22.24
C ASP A 314 1.95 9.47 22.19
N SER A 315 1.39 10.68 22.10
CA SER A 315 1.92 11.80 22.86
C SER A 315 1.28 11.81 24.26
N ASN A 316 1.90 11.05 25.18
CA ASN A 316 1.66 10.99 26.64
C ASN A 316 0.33 10.37 27.14
N GLY A 317 0.37 9.11 27.62
CA GLY A 317 -0.61 8.62 28.60
C GLY A 317 -0.85 7.11 28.68
N ASP A 318 0.02 6.40 29.41
CA ASP A 318 -0.19 5.12 30.15
C ASP A 318 -1.46 4.28 29.86
N GLY A 319 -1.55 3.74 28.64
CA GLY A 319 -2.57 2.76 28.24
C GLY A 319 -1.98 1.72 27.30
N GLY A 320 -1.34 0.67 27.86
CA GLY A 320 -0.98 -0.57 27.16
C GLY A 320 -0.42 -0.40 25.74
N GLN A 321 0.76 0.21 25.62
CA GLN A 321 1.41 0.47 24.32
C GLN A 321 1.69 -0.83 23.56
N THR A 322 0.93 -1.13 22.52
CA THR A 322 1.34 -2.13 21.53
C THR A 322 2.59 -1.61 20.81
N SER A 323 3.72 -2.25 21.07
CA SER A 323 5.02 -1.99 20.46
C SER A 323 5.23 -2.91 19.26
N ASN A 324 5.95 -2.46 18.22
CA ASN A 324 6.25 -3.27 17.05
C ASN A 324 7.75 -3.54 16.93
N THR A 325 8.14 -4.74 16.49
CA THR A 325 9.51 -5.05 16.09
C THR A 325 9.51 -5.89 14.82
N ARG A 326 10.32 -5.48 13.83
CA ARG A 326 10.61 -6.28 12.65
C ARG A 326 11.97 -6.92 12.79
N VAL A 327 12.08 -8.17 12.37
CA VAL A 327 13.36 -8.81 12.16
C VAL A 327 13.42 -9.36 10.74
N GLN A 328 14.49 -9.01 10.04
CA GLN A 328 14.73 -9.38 8.64
C GLN A 328 16.13 -9.96 8.51
N ILE A 329 16.25 -11.08 7.81
CA ILE A 329 17.51 -11.79 7.63
C ILE A 329 17.57 -12.33 6.21
N GLU A 330 18.75 -12.23 5.60
CA GLU A 330 19.05 -12.78 4.27
C GLU A 330 20.16 -13.82 4.40
N PRO A 331 19.87 -15.00 4.98
CA PRO A 331 20.91 -15.96 5.32
C PRO A 331 21.59 -16.55 4.09
N ASN A 332 20.93 -16.51 2.92
CA ASN A 332 21.42 -17.10 1.66
C ASN A 332 21.99 -18.51 1.87
N LEU A 333 21.22 -19.34 2.59
CA LEU A 333 21.68 -20.61 3.13
C LEU A 333 21.18 -21.77 2.26
N GLY A 334 22.11 -22.59 1.78
CA GLY A 334 21.78 -23.80 1.03
C GLY A 334 21.00 -24.79 1.89
N LEU A 335 19.87 -25.26 1.38
CA LEU A 335 19.07 -26.30 2.01
C LEU A 335 19.80 -27.64 1.82
N PRO A 336 20.06 -28.40 2.91
CA PRO A 336 20.56 -29.75 2.77
C PRO A 336 19.51 -30.61 2.05
N ASP A 337 19.98 -31.52 1.22
CA ASP A 337 19.17 -32.51 0.51
C ASP A 337 18.84 -33.67 1.46
N ASN A 338 17.54 -33.94 1.68
CA ASN A 338 17.02 -34.97 2.59
C ASN A 338 17.70 -35.07 3.98
N PRO A 339 17.82 -33.98 4.75
CA PRO A 339 18.34 -34.06 6.11
C PRO A 339 17.26 -34.69 7.00
N ASN A 340 17.55 -35.85 7.61
CA ASN A 340 16.70 -36.51 8.61
C ASN A 340 16.19 -35.60 9.77
N ARG A 341 16.69 -34.37 9.90
CA ARG A 341 16.30 -33.39 10.94
C ARG A 341 15.83 -32.03 10.42
N GLY A 342 15.88 -31.77 9.11
CA GLY A 342 15.66 -30.41 8.57
C GLY A 342 16.81 -29.44 8.89
N MET A 343 16.84 -28.32 8.18
CA MET A 343 17.69 -27.16 8.48
C MET A 343 16.94 -26.23 9.43
N ILE A 344 17.62 -25.68 10.44
CA ILE A 344 17.05 -24.69 11.36
C ILE A 344 17.89 -23.42 11.27
N HIS A 345 17.23 -22.30 11.00
CA HIS A 345 17.83 -20.98 11.13
C HIS A 345 17.16 -20.24 12.29
N ALA A 346 17.96 -19.79 13.26
CA ALA A 346 17.47 -19.09 14.45
C ALA A 346 17.75 -17.59 14.38
N GLN A 347 16.87 -16.81 14.97
CA GLN A 347 16.99 -15.38 15.10
C GLN A 347 16.55 -14.94 16.49
N ARG A 348 17.46 -14.27 17.18
CA ARG A 348 17.19 -13.76 18.52
C ARG A 348 16.44 -12.43 18.46
N VAL A 349 15.39 -12.31 19.27
CA VAL A 349 14.66 -11.07 19.52
C VAL A 349 14.90 -10.66 20.97
N GLU A 350 15.49 -9.49 21.21
CA GLU A 350 15.81 -8.97 22.54
C GLU A 350 14.81 -7.87 22.97
N LYS A 351 13.53 -8.22 22.94
CA LYS A 351 12.42 -7.39 23.41
C LYS A 351 11.65 -8.15 24.47
N ARG A 352 11.11 -7.45 25.47
CA ARG A 352 10.21 -8.05 26.46
C ARG A 352 8.77 -7.71 26.08
N GLY A 353 7.87 -8.64 26.34
CA GLY A 353 6.46 -8.49 26.06
C GLY A 353 5.81 -9.77 25.56
N LYS A 354 4.52 -9.68 25.30
CA LYS A 354 3.67 -10.75 24.81
C LYS A 354 3.23 -10.44 23.38
N VAL A 355 3.36 -11.42 22.49
CA VAL A 355 2.92 -11.32 21.10
C VAL A 355 1.42 -11.04 21.06
N ASP A 356 1.03 -9.89 20.51
CA ASP A 356 -0.35 -9.57 20.17
C ASP A 356 -0.68 -10.05 18.76
N HIS A 357 0.26 -9.82 17.84
CA HIS A 357 0.17 -10.18 16.43
C HIS A 357 1.53 -10.58 15.88
N LEU A 358 1.53 -11.55 14.95
CA LEU A 358 2.73 -12.03 14.28
C LEU A 358 2.49 -12.17 12.77
N SER A 359 3.29 -11.46 11.98
CA SER A 359 3.49 -11.73 10.56
C SER A 359 4.81 -12.46 10.35
N VAL A 360 4.79 -13.44 9.45
CA VAL A 360 5.98 -14.19 9.06
C VAL A 360 6.08 -14.17 7.55
N TRP A 361 7.27 -13.87 7.07
CA TRP A 361 7.56 -13.93 5.65
C TRP A 361 8.87 -14.67 5.40
N PHE A 362 8.94 -15.39 4.28
CA PHE A 362 10.14 -16.07 3.82
C PHE A 362 10.14 -16.28 2.31
N SER A 363 11.33 -16.42 1.73
CA SER A 363 11.56 -16.71 0.32
C SER A 363 12.55 -17.87 0.21
N ILE A 364 12.10 -18.96 -0.40
CA ILE A 364 12.88 -20.17 -0.64
C ILE A 364 12.85 -20.45 -2.14
N GLU A 365 14.02 -20.59 -2.75
CA GLU A 365 14.15 -21.14 -4.10
C GLU A 365 14.44 -22.63 -3.97
N HIS A 366 13.65 -23.47 -4.63
CA HIS A 366 13.84 -24.92 -4.62
C HIS A 366 13.37 -25.52 -5.95
N PRO A 367 14.09 -26.46 -6.58
CA PRO A 367 13.67 -27.05 -7.86
C PRO A 367 12.25 -27.64 -7.86
N ASN A 368 11.77 -28.08 -6.70
CA ASN A 368 10.40 -28.51 -6.48
C ASN A 368 9.93 -28.20 -5.04
N ILE A 369 9.12 -27.16 -4.86
CA ILE A 369 8.70 -26.74 -3.51
C ILE A 369 7.75 -27.74 -2.82
N SER A 370 7.09 -28.64 -3.54
CA SER A 370 6.24 -29.70 -2.94
C SER A 370 7.04 -30.74 -2.14
N ASP A 371 8.37 -30.69 -2.20
CA ASP A 371 9.26 -31.49 -1.38
C ASP A 371 9.43 -30.92 0.05
N LEU A 372 9.04 -29.66 0.26
CA LEU A 372 9.38 -28.89 1.45
C LEU A 372 8.26 -28.84 2.51
N GLN A 373 8.68 -28.85 3.77
CA GLN A 373 7.88 -28.39 4.90
C GLN A 373 8.60 -27.26 5.62
N VAL A 374 7.87 -26.20 5.94
CA VAL A 374 8.37 -25.03 6.66
C VAL A 374 7.62 -24.88 7.98
N ILE A 375 8.36 -24.80 9.08
CA ILE A 375 7.82 -24.68 10.44
C ILE A 375 8.44 -23.46 11.11
N LEU A 376 7.62 -22.63 11.73
CA LEU A 376 8.07 -21.61 12.68
C LEU A 376 8.07 -22.17 14.09
N ILE A 377 9.13 -21.88 14.84
CA ILE A 377 9.31 -22.25 16.23
C ILE A 377 9.51 -20.97 17.05
N SER A 378 8.68 -20.75 18.06
CA SER A 378 8.81 -19.60 18.99
C SER A 378 9.87 -19.85 20.07
N PRO A 379 10.25 -18.82 20.85
CA PRO A 379 11.17 -18.94 21.97
C PRO A 379 10.73 -19.93 23.06
N ASP A 380 9.42 -20.16 23.21
CA ASP A 380 8.83 -21.15 24.12
C ASP A 380 8.58 -22.52 23.46
N ASP A 381 9.25 -22.78 22.32
CA ASP A 381 9.26 -24.02 21.55
C ASP A 381 7.89 -24.47 21.00
N ARG A 382 6.89 -23.58 20.93
CA ARG A 382 5.67 -23.84 20.13
C ARG A 382 6.03 -23.90 18.65
N GLN A 383 5.46 -24.87 17.94
CA GLN A 383 5.75 -25.12 16.53
C GLN A 383 4.49 -25.02 15.70
N ILE A 384 4.61 -24.31 14.58
CA ILE A 384 3.51 -24.03 13.67
C ILE A 384 3.98 -24.29 12.25
N VAL A 385 3.24 -25.15 11.54
CA VAL A 385 3.52 -25.47 10.14
C VAL A 385 3.01 -24.30 9.29
N LEU A 386 3.92 -23.66 8.57
CA LEU A 386 3.62 -22.54 7.66
C LEU A 386 3.35 -23.04 6.24
N PHE A 387 4.05 -24.10 5.82
CA PHE A 387 3.89 -24.72 4.52
C PHE A 387 4.11 -26.23 4.64
N ASP A 388 3.26 -27.03 4.01
CA ASP A 388 3.31 -28.50 4.10
C ASP A 388 3.07 -29.18 2.76
N ARG A 389 4.02 -29.04 1.83
CA ARG A 389 4.05 -29.84 0.59
C ARG A 389 2.77 -29.71 -0.26
N THR A 390 2.07 -28.59 -0.15
CA THR A 390 0.72 -28.39 -0.70
C THR A 390 0.71 -27.85 -2.14
N GLU A 391 1.84 -27.32 -2.63
CA GLU A 391 1.92 -26.61 -3.91
C GLU A 391 3.14 -27.07 -4.72
N ASP A 392 3.00 -27.11 -6.04
CA ASP A 392 4.09 -27.40 -6.99
C ASP A 392 4.68 -26.08 -7.52
N GLY A 393 6.00 -26.03 -7.73
CA GLY A 393 6.67 -24.82 -8.20
C GLY A 393 8.16 -24.78 -7.89
N LYS A 394 8.80 -23.65 -8.21
CA LYS A 394 10.24 -23.44 -8.03
C LYS A 394 10.63 -22.36 -7.01
N ASP A 395 9.68 -21.50 -6.67
CA ASP A 395 9.85 -20.43 -5.71
C ASP A 395 8.72 -20.52 -4.70
N LEU A 396 9.07 -20.60 -3.43
CA LEU A 396 8.13 -20.53 -2.32
C LEU A 396 8.33 -19.18 -1.63
N ASP A 397 7.49 -18.23 -2.00
CA ASP A 397 7.42 -16.89 -1.40
C ASP A 397 6.18 -16.83 -0.52
N PHE A 398 6.39 -16.87 0.79
CA PHE A 398 5.33 -16.92 1.79
C PHE A 398 5.28 -15.60 2.53
N VAL A 399 4.10 -14.98 2.60
CA VAL A 399 3.82 -13.79 3.41
C VAL A 399 2.46 -14.02 4.04
N HIS A 400 2.43 -14.42 5.30
CA HIS A 400 1.18 -14.60 6.03
C HIS A 400 1.25 -13.94 7.40
N ASN A 401 0.08 -13.58 7.89
CA ASN A 401 -0.10 -12.94 9.18
C ASN A 401 -1.02 -13.80 10.05
N SER A 402 -1.03 -13.54 11.35
CA SER A 402 -1.87 -14.29 12.28
C SER A 402 -3.37 -13.96 12.19
N PHE A 403 -3.80 -13.06 11.29
CA PHE A 403 -5.21 -12.79 11.02
C PHE A 403 -5.79 -13.68 9.92
N ASP A 404 -5.03 -13.95 8.87
CA ASP A 404 -5.45 -14.80 7.75
C ASP A 404 -4.99 -16.26 7.90
N ASN A 405 -4.02 -16.53 8.79
CA ASN A 405 -3.52 -17.86 9.05
C ASN A 405 -3.78 -18.31 10.51
N PRO A 406 -4.73 -19.24 10.74
CA PRO A 406 -5.06 -19.72 12.09
C PRO A 406 -3.90 -20.43 12.78
N HIS A 407 -2.92 -20.93 12.01
CA HIS A 407 -1.71 -21.53 12.56
C HIS A 407 -0.84 -20.44 13.24
N LEU A 408 -0.73 -19.24 12.67
CA LEU A 408 0.04 -18.14 13.26
C LEU A 408 -0.67 -17.50 14.46
N ALA A 409 -2.01 -17.50 14.50
CA ALA A 409 -2.80 -17.03 15.65
C ALA A 409 -2.48 -17.79 16.95
N ALA A 410 -1.97 -19.02 16.85
CA ALA A 410 -1.55 -19.82 17.99
C ALA A 410 -0.37 -19.21 18.76
N PHE A 411 0.36 -18.25 18.18
CA PHE A 411 1.43 -17.53 18.87
C PHE A 411 0.95 -16.31 19.69
N LYS A 412 -0.34 -15.97 19.68
CA LYS A 412 -0.86 -14.93 20.57
C LYS A 412 -0.49 -15.24 22.03
N ASN A 413 -0.09 -14.21 22.76
CA ASN A 413 0.46 -14.26 24.12
C ASN A 413 1.80 -15.03 24.27
N ALA A 414 2.52 -15.32 23.19
CA ALA A 414 3.88 -15.85 23.28
C ALA A 414 4.87 -14.83 23.84
N ASP A 415 5.87 -15.33 24.55
CA ASP A 415 7.01 -14.49 24.91
C ASP A 415 7.76 -14.12 23.63
N ILE A 416 7.91 -12.81 23.42
CA ILE A 416 8.66 -12.30 22.28
C ILE A 416 10.17 -12.49 22.44
N ASN A 417 10.66 -12.46 23.69
CA ASN A 417 12.08 -12.55 24.01
C ASN A 417 12.65 -13.95 23.75
N GLY A 418 13.64 -14.04 22.86
CA GLY A 418 14.43 -15.26 22.66
C GLY A 418 14.56 -15.64 21.19
N ASP A 419 14.92 -16.91 20.95
CA ASP A 419 15.25 -17.39 19.62
C ASP A 419 14.01 -17.89 18.90
N TRP A 420 13.57 -17.13 17.89
CA TRP A 420 12.61 -17.60 16.90
C TRP A 420 13.35 -18.40 15.83
N LYS A 421 12.80 -19.53 15.40
CA LYS A 421 13.49 -20.45 14.49
C LYS A 421 12.60 -20.79 13.30
N LEU A 422 13.16 -20.71 12.10
CA LEU A 422 12.56 -21.25 10.90
C LEU A 422 13.21 -22.60 10.60
N LYS A 423 12.40 -23.66 10.64
CA LYS A 423 12.81 -25.02 10.31
C LYS A 423 12.30 -25.40 8.92
N ILE A 424 13.20 -25.80 8.04
CA ILE A 424 12.89 -26.19 6.65
C ILE A 424 13.35 -27.63 6.47
N THR A 425 12.44 -28.51 6.05
CA THR A 425 12.74 -29.92 5.81
C THR A 425 12.40 -30.28 4.39
N ASP A 426 13.39 -30.78 3.66
CA ASP A 426 13.22 -31.42 2.35
C ASP A 426 13.02 -32.92 2.57
N PHE A 427 11.91 -33.46 2.06
CA PHE A 427 11.54 -34.87 2.20
C PHE A 427 11.88 -35.74 0.99
N VAL A 428 12.30 -35.15 -0.13
CA VAL A 428 12.51 -35.89 -1.38
C VAL A 428 13.96 -35.71 -1.85
N PRO A 429 14.76 -36.79 -1.90
CA PRO A 429 16.15 -36.69 -2.30
C PRO A 429 16.35 -36.19 -3.73
N GLY A 430 17.44 -35.46 -3.97
CA GLY A 430 17.95 -35.14 -5.31
C GLY A 430 17.76 -33.70 -5.75
N ASN A 431 17.07 -32.89 -4.94
CA ASN A 431 16.90 -31.46 -5.15
C ASN A 431 17.68 -30.67 -4.09
N ARG A 432 18.14 -29.47 -4.44
CA ARG A 432 18.80 -28.55 -3.50
C ARG A 432 18.21 -27.17 -3.69
N GLY A 433 17.77 -26.56 -2.61
CA GLY A 433 17.29 -25.18 -2.61
C GLY A 433 18.15 -24.24 -1.79
N ILE A 434 17.66 -23.01 -1.68
CA ILE A 434 18.29 -21.90 -0.97
C ILE A 434 17.20 -21.17 -0.19
N LEU A 435 17.39 -21.02 1.12
CA LEU A 435 16.67 -20.02 1.89
C LEU A 435 17.30 -18.65 1.61
N LYS A 436 16.63 -17.83 0.81
CA LYS A 436 17.10 -16.50 0.42
C LYS A 436 16.98 -15.52 1.58
N LYS A 437 15.75 -15.37 2.08
CA LYS A 437 15.39 -14.40 3.12
C LYS A 437 14.24 -14.90 3.98
N TRP A 438 14.20 -14.48 5.25
CA TRP A 438 13.02 -14.63 6.11
C TRP A 438 13.00 -13.59 7.23
N GLY A 439 11.83 -13.39 7.81
CA GLY A 439 11.64 -12.43 8.87
C GLY A 439 10.30 -12.53 9.58
N LEU A 440 10.19 -11.71 10.62
CA LEU A 440 9.02 -11.59 11.49
C LEU A 440 8.68 -10.12 11.66
N ASP A 441 7.40 -9.77 11.57
CA ASP A 441 6.88 -8.52 12.12
C ASP A 441 6.04 -8.89 13.35
N ILE A 442 6.44 -8.40 14.52
CA ILE A 442 5.80 -8.75 15.79
C ILE A 442 5.23 -7.49 16.41
N ALA A 443 3.90 -7.44 16.55
CA ALA A 443 3.23 -6.50 17.44
C ALA A 443 3.12 -7.15 18.83
N PHE A 444 3.49 -6.43 19.88
CA PHE A 444 3.56 -6.97 21.22
C PHE A 444 3.21 -5.94 22.30
N THR A 445 2.62 -6.41 23.39
CA THR A 445 2.40 -5.62 24.59
C THR A 445 3.58 -5.86 25.55
N PRO A 446 4.34 -4.82 25.99
CA PRO A 446 5.53 -4.92 26.83
C PRO A 446 5.41 -5.71 28.12
#